data_AF-A0A1Y3SX78-F1
#
_entry.id   AF-A0A1Y3SX78-F1
#
_cell.length_a   1.000
_cell.length_b   1.000
_cell.length_c   1.000
_cell.angle_alpha   90.00
_cell.angle_beta   90.00
_cell.angle_gamma   90.00
#
_symmetry.space_group_name_H-M   'P 1'
#
loop_
_entity.id
_entity.type
_entity.pdbx_description
1 polymer ?
#
loop_
_entity_poly.entity_id
_entity_poly.type
_entity_poly.pdbx_seq_one_letter_code
_entity_poly.pdbx_strand_id
1 'polypeptide(L)'
;MKNIKNFISKHWIGCWVSASVLFALIIHFLFSIQAPNVFLAAKWGAGDLLAYASTVTLGFLAMWQNKKQKEENDIAQERLEKISLRANELNIVNKIIEYESNRLSQLQTTMDVFTTSCDPQTFGLIMGKNVENPPAFIIDLTELEKRIDTSYFELARLLRIDNGLKHNDKHPLNIAYATLYLYAKESIANLRESGISYNGKQEATVMLSTLGKLRDDFIKEREQYLSIQEKNLKRLLFEELSLEEIRNYYSYGEENTNVQK
;
A
#
# COMPACT_ATOMS: atom_id res chain seq x y z
N MET A 1 -19.97 3.56 -53.23
CA MET A 1 -20.64 3.29 -51.93
C MET A 1 -20.31 4.28 -50.80
N LYS A 2 -19.05 4.72 -50.58
CA LYS A 2 -18.70 5.73 -49.54
C LYS A 2 -19.46 7.07 -49.69
N ASN A 3 -19.67 7.56 -50.91
CA ASN A 3 -20.38 8.83 -51.16
C ASN A 3 -21.89 8.77 -50.86
N ILE A 4 -22.53 7.62 -51.10
CA ILE A 4 -23.97 7.42 -50.80
C ILE A 4 -24.18 7.33 -49.28
N LYS A 5 -23.29 6.62 -48.57
CA LYS A 5 -23.36 6.48 -47.11
C LYS A 5 -23.19 7.83 -46.39
N ASN A 6 -22.28 8.68 -46.87
CA ASN A 6 -22.08 10.04 -46.36
C ASN A 6 -23.24 11.01 -46.70
N PHE A 7 -23.89 10.83 -47.85
CA PHE A 7 -25.06 11.65 -48.21
C PHE A 7 -26.29 11.28 -47.35
N ILE A 8 -26.52 9.98 -47.16
CA ILE A 8 -27.61 9.46 -46.31
C ILE A 8 -27.40 9.85 -44.84
N SER A 9 -26.16 9.82 -44.33
CA SER A 9 -25.91 10.24 -42.94
C SER A 9 -26.13 11.73 -42.72
N LYS A 10 -25.85 12.56 -43.73
CA LYS A 10 -25.98 14.02 -43.67
C LYS A 10 -27.42 14.52 -43.88
N HIS A 11 -28.23 13.80 -44.66
CA HIS A 11 -29.63 14.13 -44.97
C HIS A 11 -30.61 13.04 -44.49
N TRP A 12 -30.30 12.38 -43.37
CA TRP A 12 -31.01 11.19 -42.92
C TRP A 12 -32.51 11.43 -42.76
N ILE A 13 -32.90 12.59 -42.23
CA ILE A 13 -34.30 13.04 -42.10
C ILE A 13 -35.00 13.16 -43.46
N GLY A 14 -34.37 13.83 -44.43
CA GLY A 14 -34.96 14.03 -45.76
C GLY A 14 -35.12 12.71 -46.53
N CYS A 15 -34.16 11.80 -46.37
CA CYS A 15 -34.24 10.46 -46.96
C CYS A 15 -35.36 9.63 -46.32
N TRP A 16 -35.55 9.75 -45.00
CA TRP A 16 -36.62 9.07 -44.26
C TRP A 16 -38.02 9.57 -44.67
N VAL A 17 -38.18 10.88 -44.82
CA VAL A 17 -39.43 11.51 -45.30
C VAL A 17 -39.76 11.06 -46.73
N SER A 18 -38.78 11.09 -47.64
CA SER A 18 -38.97 10.64 -49.02
C SER A 18 -39.35 9.15 -49.12
N ALA A 19 -38.70 8.30 -48.34
CA ALA A 19 -39.03 6.87 -48.27
C ALA A 19 -40.44 6.62 -47.72
N SER A 20 -40.88 7.41 -46.73
CA SER A 20 -42.23 7.30 -46.16
C SER A 20 -43.31 7.68 -47.17
N VAL A 21 -43.09 8.74 -47.96
CA VAL A 21 -44.00 9.16 -49.05
C VAL A 21 -44.09 8.08 -50.13
N LEU A 22 -42.94 7.52 -50.54
CA LEU A 22 -42.89 6.42 -51.50
C LEU A 22 -43.65 5.18 -51.01
N PHE A 23 -43.48 4.81 -49.74
CA PHE A 23 -44.18 3.68 -49.15
C PHE A 23 -45.70 3.87 -49.12
N ALA A 24 -46.18 5.08 -48.78
CA ALA A 24 -47.60 5.41 -48.82
C ALA A 24 -48.18 5.34 -50.24
N LEU A 25 -47.44 5.81 -51.26
CA LEU A 25 -47.83 5.69 -52.67
C LEU A 25 -47.93 4.23 -53.11
N ILE A 26 -46.97 3.39 -52.72
CA ILE A 26 -46.97 1.96 -53.04
C ILE A 26 -48.21 1.27 -52.46
N ILE A 27 -48.55 1.52 -51.18
CA ILE A 27 -49.77 0.99 -50.57
C ILE A 27 -51.01 1.49 -51.31
N HIS A 28 -51.08 2.77 -51.65
CA HIS A 28 -52.22 3.34 -52.36
C HIS A 28 -52.45 2.67 -53.72
N PHE A 29 -51.38 2.45 -54.50
CA PHE A 29 -51.47 1.74 -55.78
C PHE A 29 -51.86 0.27 -55.62
N LEU A 30 -51.29 -0.43 -54.62
CA LEU A 30 -51.60 -1.84 -54.34
C LEU A 30 -53.06 -2.08 -53.96
N PHE A 31 -53.69 -1.14 -53.26
CA PHE A 31 -55.10 -1.25 -52.84
C PHE A 31 -56.10 -0.62 -53.83
N SER A 32 -55.65 0.24 -54.75
CA SER A 32 -56.50 0.88 -55.76
C SER A 32 -56.76 -0.01 -56.98
N ILE A 33 -55.88 -0.97 -57.26
CA ILE A 33 -56.01 -1.90 -58.39
C ILE A 33 -56.79 -3.14 -57.96
N GLN A 34 -57.93 -3.41 -58.61
CA GLN A 34 -58.71 -4.65 -58.39
C GLN A 34 -57.93 -5.87 -58.89
N ALA A 35 -57.76 -6.86 -58.01
CA ALA A 35 -56.99 -8.06 -58.32
C ALA A 35 -57.73 -8.95 -59.35
N PRO A 36 -57.07 -9.37 -60.45
CA PRO A 36 -57.69 -10.20 -61.48
C PRO A 36 -57.90 -11.67 -61.07
N ASN A 37 -57.44 -12.09 -59.89
CA ASN A 37 -57.56 -13.46 -59.40
C ASN A 37 -57.82 -13.49 -57.88
N VAL A 38 -58.70 -14.39 -57.42
CA VAL A 38 -59.14 -14.50 -56.01
C VAL A 38 -57.97 -14.77 -55.04
N PHE A 39 -56.91 -15.40 -55.54
CA PHE A 39 -55.68 -15.65 -54.76
C PHE A 39 -54.87 -14.36 -54.46
N LEU A 40 -54.99 -13.35 -55.33
CA LEU A 40 -54.30 -12.05 -55.22
C LEU A 40 -55.21 -10.97 -54.60
N ALA A 41 -56.48 -11.30 -54.30
CA ALA A 41 -57.36 -10.40 -53.61
C ALA A 41 -56.82 -10.13 -52.20
N ALA A 42 -56.65 -8.85 -51.86
CA ALA A 42 -56.16 -8.44 -50.55
C ALA A 42 -57.08 -8.98 -49.46
N LYS A 43 -56.61 -9.96 -48.68
CA LYS A 43 -57.34 -10.53 -47.54
C LYS A 43 -57.28 -9.65 -46.30
N TRP A 44 -56.32 -8.72 -46.27
CA TRP A 44 -56.01 -7.85 -45.14
C TRP A 44 -56.26 -6.41 -45.58
N GLY A 45 -56.85 -5.58 -44.70
CA GLY A 45 -57.02 -4.16 -44.99
C GLY A 45 -55.69 -3.40 -44.95
N ALA A 46 -55.65 -2.21 -45.54
CA ALA A 46 -54.47 -1.35 -45.50
C ALA A 46 -54.04 -1.03 -44.06
N GLY A 47 -55.00 -0.88 -43.14
CA GLY A 47 -54.76 -0.69 -41.71
C GLY A 47 -54.12 -1.91 -41.04
N ASP A 48 -54.57 -3.13 -41.36
CA ASP A 48 -54.04 -4.37 -40.78
C ASP A 48 -52.60 -4.64 -41.23
N LEU A 49 -52.31 -4.39 -42.52
CA LEU A 49 -50.97 -4.52 -43.08
C LEU A 49 -50.00 -3.52 -42.46
N LEU A 50 -50.44 -2.27 -42.30
CA LEU A 50 -49.64 -1.22 -41.66
C LEU A 50 -49.36 -1.57 -40.19
N ALA A 51 -50.38 -1.98 -39.43
CA ALA A 51 -50.22 -2.36 -38.03
C ALA A 51 -49.23 -3.52 -37.88
N TYR A 52 -49.37 -4.58 -38.68
CA TYR A 52 -48.45 -5.73 -38.65
C TYR A 52 -47.01 -5.30 -38.99
N ALA A 53 -46.83 -4.52 -40.06
CA ALA A 53 -45.51 -4.03 -40.46
C ALA A 53 -44.87 -3.15 -39.38
N SER A 54 -45.64 -2.25 -38.75
CA SER A 54 -45.17 -1.42 -37.64
C SER A 54 -44.78 -2.25 -36.43
N THR A 55 -45.60 -3.22 -36.01
CA THR A 55 -45.31 -4.08 -34.85
C THR A 55 -44.05 -4.93 -35.06
N VAL A 56 -43.89 -5.54 -36.24
CA VAL A 56 -42.68 -6.32 -36.57
C VAL A 56 -41.44 -5.42 -36.59
N THR A 57 -41.54 -4.23 -37.19
CA THR A 57 -40.42 -3.27 -37.26
C THR A 57 -40.03 -2.76 -35.87
N LEU A 58 -41.01 -2.45 -35.01
CA LEU A 58 -40.78 -2.05 -33.62
C LEU A 58 -40.15 -3.19 -32.80
N GLY A 59 -40.63 -4.42 -32.96
CA GLY A 59 -40.06 -5.60 -32.29
C GLY A 59 -38.61 -5.84 -32.70
N PHE A 60 -38.31 -5.71 -34.00
CA PHE A 60 -36.93 -5.82 -34.50
C PHE A 60 -36.04 -4.68 -34.01
N LEU A 61 -36.54 -3.44 -33.99
CA LEU A 61 -35.82 -2.28 -33.46
C LEU A 61 -35.50 -2.46 -31.99
N ALA A 62 -36.48 -2.92 -31.18
CA ALA A 62 -36.28 -3.22 -29.77
C ALA A 62 -35.25 -4.33 -29.57
N MET A 63 -35.28 -5.39 -30.37
CA MET A 63 -34.26 -6.46 -30.33
C MET A 63 -32.86 -5.93 -30.66
N TRP A 64 -32.74 -5.08 -31.68
CA TRP A 64 -31.47 -4.47 -32.07
C TRP A 64 -30.94 -3.48 -31.01
N GLN A 65 -31.82 -2.65 -30.44
CA GLN A 65 -31.49 -1.75 -29.33
C GLN A 65 -31.00 -2.52 -28.11
N ASN A 66 -31.72 -3.58 -27.70
CA ASN A 66 -31.32 -4.43 -26.58
C ASN A 66 -29.96 -5.08 -26.83
N LYS A 67 -29.70 -5.58 -28.05
CA LYS A 67 -28.41 -6.15 -28.40
C LYS A 67 -27.29 -5.11 -28.30
N LYS A 68 -27.50 -3.92 -28.87
CA LYS A 68 -26.52 -2.83 -28.83
C LYS A 68 -26.25 -2.36 -27.39
N GLN A 69 -27.30 -2.22 -26.58
CA GLN A 69 -27.18 -1.83 -25.19
C GLN A 69 -26.43 -2.87 -24.36
N LYS A 70 -26.64 -4.16 -24.64
CA LYS A 70 -25.88 -5.24 -24.01
C LYS A 70 -24.39 -5.15 -24.36
N GLU A 71 -24.04 -4.98 -25.63
CA GLU A 71 -22.64 -4.82 -26.06
C GLU A 71 -21.96 -3.61 -25.40
N GLU A 72 -22.65 -2.47 -25.30
CA GLU A 72 -22.13 -1.28 -24.61
C GLU A 72 -21.99 -1.50 -23.09
N ASN A 73 -22.91 -2.24 -22.47
CA ASN A 73 -22.87 -2.58 -21.06
C ASN A 73 -21.69 -3.53 -20.75
N ASP A 74 -21.51 -4.58 -21.56
CA ASP A 74 -20.41 -5.54 -21.40
C ASP A 74 -19.04 -4.81 -21.44
N ILE A 75 -18.86 -3.85 -22.36
CA ILE A 75 -17.64 -3.02 -22.46
C ILE A 75 -17.49 -2.12 -21.23
N ALA A 76 -18.57 -1.49 -20.77
CA ALA A 76 -18.54 -0.64 -19.58
C ALA A 76 -18.21 -1.46 -18.32
N GLN A 77 -18.77 -2.66 -18.20
CA GLN A 77 -18.51 -3.58 -17.10
C GLN A 77 -17.04 -4.03 -17.08
N GLU A 78 -16.47 -4.41 -18.22
CA GLU A 78 -15.04 -4.78 -18.30
C GLU A 78 -14.12 -3.63 -17.86
N ARG A 79 -14.46 -2.38 -18.24
CA ARG A 79 -13.71 -1.19 -17.79
C ARG A 79 -13.83 -0.98 -16.29
N LEU A 80 -15.03 -1.14 -15.73
CA LEU A 80 -15.26 -1.01 -14.29
C LEU A 80 -14.53 -2.08 -13.49
N GLU A 81 -14.49 -3.32 -13.98
CA GLU A 81 -13.73 -4.41 -13.36
C GLU A 81 -12.23 -4.08 -13.32
N LYS A 82 -11.65 -3.61 -14.43
CA LYS A 82 -10.24 -3.19 -14.48
C LYS A 82 -9.95 -2.03 -13.53
N ILE A 83 -10.84 -1.04 -13.44
CA ILE A 83 -10.70 0.08 -12.50
C ILE A 83 -10.79 -0.42 -11.05
N SER A 84 -11.72 -1.32 -10.75
CA SER A 84 -11.90 -1.90 -9.42
C SER A 84 -10.67 -2.69 -8.98
N LEU A 85 -10.09 -3.50 -9.87
CA LEU A 85 -8.85 -4.23 -9.59
C LEU A 85 -7.71 -3.27 -9.28
N ARG A 86 -7.45 -2.27 -10.14
CA ARG A 86 -6.40 -1.26 -9.90
C ARG A 86 -6.61 -0.48 -8.60
N ALA A 87 -7.85 -0.11 -8.28
CA ALA A 87 -8.17 0.58 -7.03
C ALA A 87 -7.87 -0.30 -5.81
N ASN A 88 -8.16 -1.60 -5.90
CA ASN A 88 -7.81 -2.56 -4.85
C ASN A 88 -6.29 -2.71 -4.70
N GLU A 89 -5.56 -2.80 -5.81
CA GLU A 89 -4.09 -2.86 -5.80
C GLU A 89 -3.49 -1.64 -5.11
N LEU A 90 -3.92 -0.43 -5.50
CA LEU A 90 -3.47 0.82 -4.90
C LEU A 90 -3.81 0.90 -3.39
N ASN A 91 -4.99 0.41 -2.99
CA ASN A 91 -5.37 0.34 -1.58
C ASN A 91 -4.42 -0.57 -0.77
N ILE A 92 -4.04 -1.72 -1.34
CA ILE A 92 -3.07 -2.63 -0.71
C ILE A 92 -1.71 -1.95 -0.59
N VAL A 93 -1.22 -1.31 -1.66
CA VAL A 93 0.05 -0.56 -1.65
C VAL A 93 0.05 0.52 -0.57
N ASN A 94 -1.02 1.31 -0.49
CA ASN A 94 -1.16 2.36 0.53
C ASN A 94 -1.09 1.81 1.96
N LYS A 95 -1.73 0.66 2.23
CA LYS A 95 -1.64 0.00 3.55
C LYS A 95 -0.23 -0.47 3.87
N ILE A 96 0.52 -0.96 2.87
CA ILE A 96 1.93 -1.34 3.04
C ILE A 96 2.77 -0.10 3.39
N ILE A 97 2.58 0.99 2.65
CA ILE A 97 3.27 2.26 2.90
C ILE A 97 2.96 2.77 4.31
N GLU A 98 1.69 2.78 4.71
CA GLU A 98 1.27 3.20 6.05
C GLU A 98 1.91 2.34 7.13
N TYR A 99 1.90 1.01 6.94
CA TYR A 99 2.54 0.07 7.85
C TYR A 99 4.05 0.34 7.99
N GLU A 100 4.79 0.49 6.89
CA GLU A 100 6.23 0.75 6.94
C GLU A 100 6.57 2.13 7.49
N SER A 101 5.77 3.15 7.16
CA SER A 101 5.96 4.49 7.71
C SER A 101 5.78 4.49 9.23
N ASN A 102 4.73 3.84 9.73
CA ASN A 102 4.49 3.68 11.16
C ASN A 102 5.61 2.87 11.83
N ARG A 103 6.05 1.77 11.22
CA ARG A 103 7.15 0.94 11.72
C ARG A 103 8.46 1.72 11.80
N LEU A 104 8.80 2.49 10.78
CA LEU A 104 10.02 3.31 10.75
C LEU A 104 9.98 4.39 11.85
N SER A 105 8.84 5.04 12.04
CA SER A 105 8.65 6.01 13.12
C SER A 105 8.79 5.37 14.51
N GLN A 106 8.23 4.16 14.70
CA GLN A 106 8.39 3.40 15.94
C GLN A 106 9.85 2.98 16.18
N LEU A 107 10.55 2.53 15.14
CA LEU A 107 11.98 2.21 15.21
C LEU A 107 12.80 3.42 15.66
N GLN A 108 12.63 4.57 15.00
CA GLN A 108 13.32 5.82 15.36
C GLN A 108 13.06 6.18 16.84
N THR A 109 11.79 6.23 17.23
CA THR A 109 11.40 6.57 18.61
C THR A 109 12.00 5.62 19.64
N THR A 110 11.91 4.31 19.39
CA THR A 110 12.41 3.29 20.32
C THR A 110 13.94 3.32 20.41
N MET A 111 14.62 3.51 19.28
CA MET A 111 16.08 3.66 19.23
C MET A 111 16.53 4.92 19.98
N ASP A 112 15.80 6.04 19.88
CA ASP A 112 16.11 7.26 20.63
C ASP A 112 15.91 7.07 22.15
N VAL A 113 14.83 6.40 22.56
CA VAL A 113 14.62 6.04 23.97
C VAL A 113 15.74 5.14 24.48
N PHE A 114 16.17 4.14 23.71
CA PHE A 114 17.28 3.27 24.08
C PHE A 114 18.60 4.04 24.20
N THR A 115 18.95 4.86 23.19
CA THR A 115 20.15 5.70 23.19
C THR A 115 20.20 6.65 24.38
N THR A 116 19.08 7.33 24.68
CA THR A 116 19.00 8.28 25.80
C THR A 116 19.06 7.59 27.16
N SER A 117 18.50 6.38 27.27
CA SER A 117 18.58 5.56 28.49
C SER A 117 20.00 5.04 28.72
N CYS A 118 20.74 4.74 27.66
CA CYS A 118 22.15 4.36 27.73
C CYS A 118 23.12 5.55 27.74
N ASP A 119 22.62 6.79 27.92
CA ASP A 119 23.46 7.98 27.88
C ASP A 119 24.36 8.11 29.12
N PRO A 120 25.68 8.34 28.96
CA PRO A 120 26.60 8.53 30.08
C PRO A 120 26.18 9.65 31.06
N GLN A 121 25.53 10.71 30.58
CA GLN A 121 25.03 11.77 31.44
C GLN A 121 23.94 11.24 32.38
N THR A 122 23.07 10.36 31.90
CA THR A 122 22.01 9.73 32.70
C THR A 122 22.61 8.92 33.85
N PHE A 123 23.63 8.11 33.55
CA PHE A 123 24.39 7.38 34.56
C PHE A 123 25.10 8.32 35.55
N GLY A 124 25.77 9.36 35.06
CA GLY A 124 26.48 10.34 35.89
C GLY A 124 25.56 11.10 36.86
N LEU A 125 24.36 11.47 36.42
CA LEU A 125 23.36 12.14 37.28
C LEU A 125 22.89 11.22 38.42
N ILE A 126 22.63 9.95 38.13
CA ILE A 126 22.23 8.97 39.15
C ILE A 126 23.39 8.75 40.12
N MET A 127 24.62 8.58 39.63
CA MET A 127 25.81 8.46 40.47
C MET A 127 25.98 9.65 41.43
N GLY A 128 25.72 10.88 40.98
CA GLY A 128 25.78 12.08 41.81
C GLY A 128 24.82 12.04 43.02
N LYS A 129 23.62 11.49 42.83
CA LYS A 129 22.60 11.35 43.88
C LYS A 129 22.96 10.33 44.96
N ASN A 130 23.90 9.43 44.69
CA ASN A 130 24.30 8.40 45.65
C ASN A 130 24.81 9.00 46.97
N VAL A 131 25.57 10.11 46.88
CA VAL A 131 26.11 10.82 48.04
C VAL A 131 25.03 11.63 48.77
N GLU A 132 24.04 12.16 48.05
CA GLU A 132 23.03 13.08 48.58
C GLU A 132 21.78 12.37 49.14
N ASN A 133 21.34 11.28 48.51
CA ASN A 133 20.13 10.54 48.86
C ASN A 133 20.22 9.06 48.41
N PRO A 134 20.81 8.17 49.25
CA PRO A 134 21.02 6.76 48.90
C PRO A 134 19.75 5.99 48.52
N PRO A 135 18.58 6.18 49.18
CA PRO A 135 17.33 5.60 48.70
C PRO A 135 16.94 6.04 47.28
N ALA A 136 17.08 7.33 46.96
CA ALA A 136 16.77 7.84 45.61
C ALA A 136 17.73 7.27 44.55
N PHE A 137 19.01 7.07 44.89
CA PHE A 137 19.96 6.41 43.99
C PHE A 137 19.51 5.00 43.59
N ILE A 138 19.12 4.17 44.56
CA ILE A 138 18.67 2.80 44.27
C ILE A 138 17.37 2.78 43.45
N ILE A 139 16.43 3.69 43.75
CA ILE A 139 15.18 3.83 43.01
C ILE A 139 15.46 4.24 41.56
N ASP A 140 16.26 5.29 41.35
CA ASP A 140 16.58 5.82 40.02
C ASP A 140 17.38 4.81 39.20
N LEU A 141 18.31 4.07 39.81
CA LEU A 141 19.07 3.01 39.15
C LEU A 141 18.15 1.87 38.69
N THR A 142 17.15 1.51 39.51
CA THR A 142 16.17 0.47 39.19
C THR A 142 15.24 0.92 38.06
N GLU A 143 14.79 2.18 38.08
CA GLU A 143 13.96 2.74 37.01
C GLU A 143 14.74 2.87 35.70
N LEU A 144 16.02 3.24 35.76
CA LEU A 144 16.91 3.25 34.60
C LEU A 144 17.05 1.85 34.00
N GLU A 145 17.32 0.84 34.84
CA GLU A 145 17.43 -0.56 34.40
C GLU A 145 16.17 -1.03 33.69
N LYS A 146 15.00 -0.76 34.27
CA LYS A 146 13.70 -1.07 33.67
C LYS A 146 13.50 -0.37 32.33
N ARG A 147 13.90 0.89 32.20
CA ARG A 147 13.78 1.64 30.94
C ARG A 147 14.70 1.09 29.86
N ILE A 148 15.93 0.73 30.21
CA ILE A 148 16.88 0.07 29.31
C ILE A 148 16.33 -1.28 28.87
N ASP A 149 15.86 -2.13 29.79
CA ASP A 149 15.29 -3.43 29.45
C ASP A 149 14.06 -3.30 28.54
N THR A 150 13.15 -2.39 28.86
CA THR A 150 11.92 -2.18 28.08
C THR A 150 12.26 -1.74 26.65
N SER A 151 13.06 -0.68 26.50
CA SER A 151 13.45 -0.17 25.18
C SER A 151 14.31 -1.16 24.40
N TYR A 152 15.17 -1.93 25.09
CA TYR A 152 15.91 -3.03 24.47
C TYR A 152 14.94 -4.07 23.90
N PHE A 153 14.03 -4.64 24.69
CA PHE A 153 13.14 -5.70 24.20
C PHE A 153 12.16 -5.23 23.13
N GLU A 154 11.67 -3.99 23.23
CA GLU A 154 10.85 -3.39 22.17
C GLU A 154 11.64 -3.25 20.86
N LEU A 155 12.87 -2.74 20.93
CA LEU A 155 13.74 -2.62 19.77
C LEU A 155 14.07 -4.00 19.17
N ALA A 156 14.38 -5.01 19.98
CA ALA A 156 14.62 -6.38 19.49
C ALA A 156 13.42 -6.93 18.70
N ARG A 157 12.19 -6.66 19.15
CA ARG A 157 10.98 -7.10 18.45
C ARG A 157 10.83 -6.39 17.11
N LEU A 158 11.07 -5.08 17.06
CA LEU A 158 11.00 -4.30 15.83
C LEU A 158 12.08 -4.72 14.81
N LEU A 159 13.31 -4.97 15.26
CA LEU A 159 14.40 -5.43 14.39
C LEU A 159 14.14 -6.85 13.84
N ARG A 160 13.45 -7.73 14.59
CA ARG A 160 13.09 -9.08 14.13
C ARG A 160 12.02 -9.11 13.03
N ILE A 161 11.29 -8.01 12.83
CA ILE A 161 10.37 -7.85 11.69
C ILE A 161 11.17 -7.72 10.38
N ASP A 162 12.39 -7.18 10.45
CA ASP A 162 13.26 -7.03 9.29
C ASP A 162 13.92 -8.37 8.92
N ASN A 163 13.59 -8.92 7.75
CA ASN A 163 14.16 -10.18 7.28
C ASN A 163 15.69 -10.17 7.14
N GLY A 164 16.32 -9.00 6.88
CA GLY A 164 17.77 -8.89 6.76
C GLY A 164 18.51 -8.89 8.11
N LEU A 165 17.80 -8.54 9.18
CA LEU A 165 18.33 -8.53 10.55
C LEU A 165 17.89 -9.75 11.36
N LYS A 166 16.74 -10.33 11.01
CA LYS A 166 16.18 -11.49 11.67
C LYS A 166 17.15 -12.67 11.56
N HIS A 167 17.63 -13.17 12.70
CA HIS A 167 18.63 -14.23 12.82
C HIS A 167 20.03 -13.88 12.29
N ASN A 168 20.31 -12.60 11.99
CA ASN A 168 21.64 -12.15 11.61
C ASN A 168 22.38 -11.54 12.81
N ASP A 169 22.80 -12.39 13.74
CA ASP A 169 23.45 -11.95 14.99
C ASP A 169 24.81 -11.26 14.72
N LYS A 170 25.39 -11.47 13.53
CA LYS A 170 26.64 -10.83 13.11
C LYS A 170 26.46 -9.46 12.46
N HIS A 171 25.21 -9.02 12.26
CA HIS A 171 24.96 -7.71 11.67
C HIS A 171 25.56 -6.61 12.57
N PRO A 172 26.32 -5.63 12.03
CA PRO A 172 26.96 -4.57 12.82
C PRO A 172 26.00 -3.86 13.78
N LEU A 173 24.79 -3.51 13.33
CA LEU A 173 23.74 -2.95 14.18
C LEU A 173 23.37 -3.88 15.36
N ASN A 174 23.18 -5.18 15.12
CA ASN A 174 22.82 -6.14 16.17
C ASN A 174 23.95 -6.29 17.20
N ILE A 175 25.20 -6.30 16.73
CA ILE A 175 26.39 -6.33 17.60
C ILE A 175 26.46 -5.07 18.45
N ALA A 176 26.38 -3.89 17.84
CA ALA A 176 26.47 -2.61 18.56
C ALA A 176 25.34 -2.45 19.59
N TYR A 177 24.12 -2.79 19.19
CA TYR A 177 22.92 -2.82 20.05
C TYR A 177 23.08 -3.77 21.25
N ALA A 178 23.50 -5.01 21.02
CA ALA A 178 23.69 -5.99 22.09
C ALA A 178 24.85 -5.61 23.02
N THR A 179 25.96 -5.12 22.46
CA THR A 179 27.14 -4.71 23.23
C THR A 179 26.80 -3.53 24.14
N LEU A 180 26.10 -2.52 23.63
CA LEU A 180 25.65 -1.38 24.43
C LEU A 180 24.74 -1.81 25.58
N TYR A 181 23.77 -2.68 25.31
CA TYR A 181 22.87 -3.21 26.33
C TYR A 181 23.62 -3.97 27.43
N LEU A 182 24.46 -4.93 27.04
CA LEU A 182 25.20 -5.77 28.00
C LEU A 182 26.11 -4.91 28.87
N TYR A 183 26.82 -3.96 28.28
CA TYR A 183 27.70 -3.05 29.03
C TYR A 183 26.92 -2.12 29.95
N ALA A 184 25.74 -1.63 29.53
CA ALA A 184 24.88 -0.82 30.37
C ALA A 184 24.30 -1.62 31.56
N LYS A 185 23.99 -2.90 31.37
CA LYS A 185 23.53 -3.80 32.44
C LYS A 185 24.64 -4.13 33.44
N GLU A 186 25.84 -4.45 32.93
CA GLU A 186 27.03 -4.67 33.76
C GLU A 186 27.36 -3.41 34.58
N SER A 187 27.31 -2.25 33.94
CA SER A 187 27.45 -0.94 34.56
C SER A 187 26.46 -0.73 35.73
N ILE A 188 25.18 -1.06 35.55
CA ILE A 188 24.17 -0.97 36.60
C ILE A 188 24.45 -1.96 37.74
N ALA A 189 24.83 -3.21 37.41
CA ALA A 189 25.16 -4.22 38.40
C ALA A 189 26.37 -3.78 39.26
N ASN A 190 27.43 -3.30 38.61
CA ASN A 190 28.62 -2.77 39.28
C ASN A 190 28.27 -1.60 40.22
N LEU A 191 27.38 -0.70 39.79
CA LEU A 191 26.90 0.42 40.60
C LEU A 191 26.10 -0.03 41.83
N ARG A 192 25.33 -1.12 41.70
CA ARG A 192 24.51 -1.69 42.78
C ARG A 192 25.35 -2.44 43.80
N GLU A 193 26.30 -3.24 43.35
CA GLU A 193 27.19 -4.04 44.21
C GLU A 193 28.22 -3.16 44.95
N SER A 194 28.78 -2.18 44.25
CA SER A 194 29.87 -1.35 44.77
C SER A 194 29.42 -0.15 45.59
N GLY A 195 28.17 -0.12 46.11
CA GLY A 195 27.54 1.05 46.75
C GLY A 195 28.54 2.02 47.43
N ILE A 196 28.62 3.27 46.93
CA ILE A 196 29.64 4.30 47.23
C ILE A 196 31.02 3.72 47.62
N SER A 197 31.64 2.96 46.73
CA SER A 197 33.09 2.76 46.76
C SER A 197 33.69 2.91 45.36
N TYR A 198 33.26 3.93 44.61
CA TYR A 198 34.11 4.47 43.55
C TYR A 198 35.28 5.24 44.19
N ASN A 199 36.22 4.50 44.79
CA ASN A 199 37.48 5.06 45.30
C ASN A 199 38.38 5.59 44.17
N GLY A 200 38.04 5.33 42.90
CA GLY A 200 38.61 6.04 41.76
C GLY A 200 37.54 6.84 41.03
N LYS A 201 37.56 8.18 41.13
CA LYS A 201 37.01 9.07 40.07
C LYS A 201 37.38 8.57 38.67
N GLN A 202 38.56 7.96 38.57
CA GLN A 202 39.09 7.35 37.37
C GLN A 202 38.27 6.15 36.87
N GLU A 203 37.79 5.25 37.72
CA GLU A 203 36.97 4.10 37.31
C GLU A 203 35.59 4.53 36.80
N ALA A 204 34.95 5.50 37.48
CA ALA A 204 33.68 6.07 37.02
C ALA A 204 33.85 6.78 35.67
N THR A 205 34.96 7.51 35.51
CA THR A 205 35.30 8.18 34.24
C THR A 205 35.52 7.15 33.12
N VAL A 206 36.25 6.06 33.39
CA VAL A 206 36.46 4.97 32.42
C VAL A 206 35.12 4.37 32.03
N MET A 207 34.28 4.01 33.00
CA MET A 207 32.96 3.44 32.74
C MET A 207 32.10 4.33 31.84
N LEU A 208 31.95 5.61 32.20
CA LEU A 208 31.15 6.58 31.44
C LEU A 208 31.73 6.81 30.04
N SER A 209 33.05 6.84 29.90
CA SER A 209 33.72 7.01 28.60
C SER A 209 33.51 5.81 27.68
N THR A 210 33.57 4.58 28.21
CA THR A 210 33.32 3.35 27.44
C THR A 210 31.86 3.27 27.03
N LEU A 211 30.93 3.58 27.94
CA LEU A 211 29.51 3.63 27.63
C LEU A 211 29.22 4.65 26.52
N GLY A 212 29.87 5.83 26.57
CA GLY A 212 29.76 6.85 25.53
C GLY A 212 30.23 6.36 24.16
N LYS A 213 31.39 5.68 24.10
CA LYS A 213 31.89 5.10 22.86
C LYS A 213 30.95 4.05 22.27
N LEU A 214 30.47 3.12 23.09
CA LEU A 214 29.53 2.08 22.65
C LEU A 214 28.20 2.68 22.17
N ARG A 215 27.73 3.75 22.83
CA ARG A 215 26.55 4.50 22.41
C ARG A 215 26.79 5.16 21.05
N ASP A 216 27.93 5.79 20.84
CA ASP A 216 28.27 6.46 19.59
C ASP A 216 28.43 5.46 18.43
N ASP A 217 29.01 4.28 18.69
CA ASP A 217 29.07 3.17 17.73
C ASP A 217 27.65 2.68 17.35
N PHE A 218 26.77 2.52 18.34
CA PHE A 218 25.37 2.17 18.07
C PHE A 218 24.65 3.25 17.25
N ILE A 219 24.81 4.54 17.58
CA ILE A 219 24.22 5.66 16.82
C ILE A 219 24.69 5.61 15.36
N LYS A 220 25.98 5.38 15.13
CA LYS A 220 26.54 5.29 13.78
C LYS A 220 25.87 4.17 12.95
N GLU A 221 25.78 2.97 13.50
CA GLU A 221 25.15 1.83 12.82
C GLU A 221 23.63 2.05 12.65
N ARG A 222 22.99 2.70 13.63
CA ARG A 222 21.59 3.12 13.58
C ARG A 222 21.31 4.04 12.40
N GLU A 223 22.08 5.12 12.25
CA GLU A 223 21.86 6.10 11.18
C GLU A 223 22.00 5.46 9.79
N GLN A 224 22.95 4.54 9.62
CA GLN A 224 23.11 3.79 8.38
C GLN A 224 21.88 2.94 8.08
N TYR A 225 21.39 2.20 9.07
CA TYR A 225 20.20 1.37 8.92
C TYR A 225 18.95 2.22 8.61
N LEU A 226 18.70 3.28 9.37
CA LEU A 226 17.55 4.17 9.16
C LEU A 226 17.58 4.83 7.79
N SER A 227 18.76 5.26 7.31
CA SER A 227 18.91 5.83 5.97
C SER A 227 18.52 4.84 4.86
N ILE A 228 18.88 3.55 5.02
CA ILE A 228 18.48 2.49 4.10
C ILE A 228 16.95 2.31 4.12
N GLN A 229 16.34 2.22 5.31
CA GLN A 229 14.90 2.06 5.44
C GLN A 229 14.12 3.26 4.89
N GLU A 230 14.59 4.48 5.12
CA GLU A 230 14.00 5.70 4.54
C GLU A 230 14.08 5.71 3.01
N LYS A 231 15.20 5.26 2.45
CA LYS A 231 15.35 5.13 1.00
C LYS A 231 14.37 4.11 0.43
N ASN A 232 14.19 3.00 1.12
CA ASN A 232 13.23 1.96 0.74
C ASN A 232 11.79 2.46 0.79
N LEU A 233 11.41 3.19 1.85
CA LEU A 233 10.09 3.79 1.97
C LEU A 233 9.84 4.86 0.88
N LYS A 234 10.83 5.71 0.58
CA LYS A 234 10.75 6.67 -0.53
C LYS A 234 10.52 5.96 -1.86
N ARG A 235 11.18 4.82 -2.08
CA ARG A 235 10.98 4.00 -3.26
C ARG A 235 9.53 3.55 -3.39
N LEU A 236 8.95 3.02 -2.30
CA LEU A 236 7.53 2.62 -2.26
C LEU A 236 6.55 3.79 -2.46
N LEU A 237 6.91 4.99 -1.99
CA LEU A 237 6.06 6.19 -2.09
C LEU A 237 6.05 6.82 -3.49
N PHE A 238 7.18 6.79 -4.21
CA PHE A 238 7.39 7.62 -5.40
C PHE A 238 7.66 6.82 -6.68
N GLU A 239 8.06 5.55 -6.60
CA GLU A 239 8.13 4.68 -7.77
C GLU A 239 6.77 3.99 -7.94
N GLU A 240 6.21 3.98 -9.16
CA GLU A 240 5.00 3.23 -9.51
C GLU A 240 5.29 1.71 -9.50
N LEU A 241 5.55 1.15 -8.32
CA LEU A 241 5.82 -0.27 -8.14
C LEU A 241 4.50 -1.06 -8.17
N SER A 242 4.48 -2.14 -8.95
CA SER A 242 3.41 -3.13 -8.92
C SER A 242 3.41 -3.92 -7.62
N LEU A 243 2.26 -4.50 -7.25
CA LEU A 243 2.18 -5.38 -6.07
C LEU A 243 3.14 -6.56 -6.14
N GLU A 244 3.42 -7.06 -7.34
CA GLU A 244 4.34 -8.18 -7.55
C GLU A 244 5.79 -7.74 -7.30
N GLU A 245 6.18 -6.54 -7.71
CA GLU A 245 7.49 -5.96 -7.39
C GLU A 245 7.66 -5.69 -5.90
N ILE A 246 6.61 -5.18 -5.23
CA ILE A 246 6.61 -4.98 -3.78
C ILE A 246 6.72 -6.34 -3.07
N ARG A 247 5.94 -7.34 -3.50
CA ARG A 247 6.02 -8.69 -2.93
C ARG A 247 7.41 -9.30 -3.10
N ASN A 248 7.99 -9.18 -4.29
CA ASN A 248 9.35 -9.67 -4.57
C ASN A 248 10.37 -8.92 -3.73
N TYR A 249 10.19 -7.62 -3.48
CA TYR A 249 11.04 -6.84 -2.60
C TYR A 249 11.09 -7.39 -1.16
N TYR A 250 9.94 -7.78 -0.60
CA TYR A 250 9.88 -8.41 0.71
C TYR A 250 10.31 -9.89 0.72
N SER A 251 10.17 -10.58 -0.41
CA SER A 251 10.50 -12.01 -0.56
C SER A 251 12.00 -12.23 -0.85
N TYR A 252 12.67 -11.35 -1.60
CA TYR A 252 14.11 -11.42 -1.88
C TYR A 252 15.00 -11.22 -0.64
N GLY A 253 14.45 -10.70 0.46
CA GLY A 253 15.10 -10.72 1.77
C GLY A 253 15.28 -12.14 2.33
N GLU A 254 14.49 -13.12 1.90
CA GLU A 254 14.57 -14.52 2.33
C GLU A 254 15.58 -15.36 1.51
N GLU A 255 15.84 -15.00 0.24
CA GLU A 255 16.73 -15.80 -0.63
C GLU A 255 18.21 -15.47 -0.46
N ASN A 256 18.57 -14.21 -0.18
CA ASN A 256 19.97 -13.83 0.04
C ASN A 256 20.56 -14.35 1.37
N THR A 257 19.73 -14.86 2.30
CA THR A 257 20.19 -15.52 3.53
C THR A 257 20.47 -17.02 3.34
N ASN A 258 19.99 -17.64 2.26
CA ASN A 258 20.24 -19.07 1.99
C ASN A 258 21.48 -19.33 1.12
N VAL A 259 22.14 -18.30 0.59
CA VAL A 259 23.35 -18.43 -0.26
C VAL A 259 24.65 -18.30 0.53
N GLN A 260 24.59 -18.03 1.84
CA GLN A 260 25.77 -18.00 2.74
C GLN A 260 25.71 -19.07 3.84
N LYS A 261 25.25 -20.28 3.50
CA LYS A 261 25.50 -21.49 4.31
C LYS A 261 26.75 -22.21 3.83
#